data_AF-A0A485AVL4-F1
#
_entry.id   AF-A0A485AVL4-F1
#
_cell.length_a   1.000
_cell.length_b   1.000
_cell.length_c   1.000
_cell.angle_alpha   90.00
_cell.angle_beta   90.00
_cell.angle_gamma   90.00
#
_symmetry.space_group_name_H-M   'P 1'
#
loop_
_entity.id
_entity.type
_entity.pdbx_description
1 polymer ?
#
loop_
_entity_poly.entity_id
_entity_poly.type
_entity_poly.pdbx_seq_one_letter_code
_entity_poly.pdbx_strand_id
1 'polypeptide(L)'
;MQRYISMNVTQKPFDNPKVREAINYAINRQALVKVAFAGYATPATGVVPPSIAYAESFKPWPYDPAKARELLKEAGFPNGFSTTLWSSHNHSTAQKVLAVHPAAAGAGGD
;
A
#
# COMPACT_ATOMS: atom_id res chain seq x y z
N MET A 1 2.22 7.36 15.02
CA MET A 1 1.52 6.12 14.64
C MET A 1 1.93 5.76 13.22
N GLN A 2 2.50 4.58 13.01
CA GLN A 2 2.89 4.09 11.68
C GLN A 2 1.68 3.43 11.01
N ARG A 3 1.46 3.67 9.71
CA ARG A 3 0.44 2.98 8.90
C ARG A 3 1.11 2.24 7.76
N TYR A 4 0.79 0.96 7.61
CA TYR A 4 1.31 0.09 6.56
C TYR A 4 0.22 -0.85 6.04
N ILE A 5 0.45 -1.43 4.86
CA ILE A 5 -0.37 -2.51 4.29
C ILE A 5 0.51 -3.75 4.29
N SER A 6 0.09 -4.80 4.99
CA SER A 6 0.73 -6.11 4.91
C SER A 6 0.23 -6.86 3.68
N MET A 7 1.15 -7.52 2.98
CA MET A 7 0.84 -8.43 1.89
C MET A 7 1.20 -9.85 2.32
N ASN A 8 0.30 -10.81 2.08
CA ASN A 8 0.56 -12.19 2.46
C ASN A 8 1.51 -12.86 1.44
N VAL A 9 2.80 -12.91 1.77
CA VAL A 9 3.87 -13.41 0.89
C VAL A 9 3.81 -14.92 0.60
N THR A 10 2.92 -15.68 1.25
CA THR A 10 2.72 -17.12 0.95
C THR A 10 1.56 -17.35 -0.02
N GLN A 11 0.76 -16.33 -0.30
CA GLN A 11 -0.37 -16.39 -1.22
C GLN A 11 0.01 -15.78 -2.57
N LYS A 12 -0.34 -16.48 -3.66
CA LYS A 12 -0.29 -15.88 -5.00
C LYS A 12 -1.27 -14.71 -5.07
N PRO A 13 -0.92 -13.58 -5.70
CA PRO A 13 0.31 -13.29 -6.45
C PRO A 13 1.40 -12.55 -5.64
N PHE A 14 1.21 -12.39 -4.32
CA PHE A 14 2.12 -11.64 -3.46
C PHE A 14 3.37 -12.43 -3.08
N ASP A 15 3.44 -13.71 -3.41
CA ASP A 15 4.64 -14.54 -3.36
C ASP A 15 5.75 -13.95 -4.25
N ASN A 16 5.38 -13.38 -5.38
CA ASN A 16 6.33 -12.76 -6.30
C ASN A 16 6.77 -11.36 -5.81
N PRO A 17 8.08 -11.12 -5.57
CA PRO A 17 8.59 -9.81 -5.17
C PRO A 17 8.24 -8.69 -6.16
N LYS A 18 8.18 -8.98 -7.47
CA LYS A 18 7.83 -7.98 -8.49
C LYS A 18 6.42 -7.44 -8.31
N VAL A 19 5.49 -8.27 -7.86
CA VAL A 19 4.11 -7.84 -7.57
C VAL A 19 4.10 -6.90 -6.36
N ARG A 20 4.88 -7.21 -5.32
CA ARG A 20 5.02 -6.34 -4.14
C ARG A 20 5.68 -5.00 -4.49
N GLU A 21 6.68 -5.00 -5.37
CA GLU A 21 7.29 -3.77 -5.88
C GLU A 21 6.30 -2.97 -6.72
N ALA A 22 5.57 -3.62 -7.63
CA ALA A 22 4.56 -2.96 -8.46
C ALA A 22 3.52 -2.22 -7.60
N ILE A 23 3.04 -2.85 -6.53
CA ILE A 23 2.11 -2.22 -5.58
C ILE A 23 2.74 -1.00 -4.91
N ASN A 24 4.03 -1.05 -4.55
CA ASN A 24 4.73 0.09 -3.94
C ASN A 24 4.86 1.30 -4.88
N TYR A 25 5.01 1.07 -6.20
CA TYR A 25 4.98 2.12 -7.23
C TYR A 25 3.56 2.60 -7.56
N ALA A 26 2.55 1.74 -7.43
CA ALA A 26 1.15 2.06 -7.71
C ALA A 26 0.49 2.92 -6.61
N ILE A 27 1.04 2.98 -5.40
CA ILE A 27 0.47 3.73 -4.28
C ILE A 27 1.03 5.15 -4.23
N ASN A 28 0.17 6.15 -4.42
CA ASN A 28 0.55 7.56 -4.22
C ASN A 28 0.47 7.93 -2.74
N ARG A 29 1.60 7.81 -2.04
CA ARG A 29 1.70 8.13 -0.60
C ARG A 29 1.37 9.58 -0.28
N GLN A 30 1.74 10.54 -1.14
CA GLN A 30 1.46 11.96 -0.91
C GLN A 30 -0.03 12.27 -1.04
N ALA A 31 -0.69 11.73 -2.08
CA ALA A 31 -2.12 11.86 -2.23
C ALA A 31 -2.87 11.21 -1.06
N LEU A 32 -2.41 10.02 -0.63
CA LEU A 32 -2.98 9.32 0.53
C LEU A 32 -2.86 10.16 1.80
N VAL A 33 -1.71 10.78 2.07
CA VAL A 33 -1.53 11.70 3.21
C VAL A 33 -2.53 12.86 3.15
N LYS A 34 -2.70 13.49 1.98
CA LYS A 34 -3.62 14.63 1.83
C LYS A 34 -5.08 14.22 2.04
N VAL A 35 -5.53 13.12 1.44
CA VAL A 35 -6.94 12.73 1.45
C VAL A 35 -7.31 11.97 2.73
N ALA A 36 -6.48 11.02 3.17
CA ALA A 36 -6.78 10.16 4.32
C ALA A 36 -6.48 10.82 5.67
N PHE A 37 -5.50 11.72 5.71
CA PHE A 37 -5.03 12.35 6.95
C PHE A 37 -5.15 13.87 6.95
N ALA A 38 -5.85 14.46 5.96
CA ALA A 38 -6.01 15.91 5.81
C ALA A 38 -4.66 16.68 5.82
N GLY A 39 -3.57 16.03 5.41
CA GLY A 39 -2.22 16.60 5.43
C GLY A 39 -1.47 16.51 6.77
N TYR A 40 -2.06 15.96 7.83
CA TYR A 40 -1.44 15.81 9.15
C TYR A 40 -0.53 14.56 9.28
N ALA A 41 -0.20 13.90 8.19
CA ALA A 41 0.69 12.74 8.17
C ALA A 41 1.92 13.01 7.32
N THR A 42 3.03 12.33 7.63
CA THR A 42 4.21 12.32 6.78
C THR A 42 4.29 11.00 6.01
N PRO A 43 4.71 10.99 4.73
CA PRO A 43 4.95 9.75 4.01
C PRO A 43 5.96 8.89 4.76
N ALA A 44 5.61 7.63 5.00
CA ALA A 44 6.51 6.69 5.67
C ALA A 44 7.77 6.45 4.80
N THR A 45 8.95 6.67 5.38
CA THR A 45 10.27 6.43 4.78
C THR A 45 10.89 5.11 5.22
N GLY A 46 10.27 4.40 6.16
CA GLY A 46 10.76 3.14 6.70
C GLY A 46 9.63 2.34 7.36
N VAL A 47 9.95 1.15 7.85
CA VAL A 47 8.99 0.33 8.62
C VAL A 47 8.82 0.87 10.03
N VAL A 48 9.90 1.44 10.59
CA VAL A 48 9.93 1.98 11.94
C VAL A 48 9.69 3.50 11.89
N PRO A 49 8.83 4.05 12.77
CA PRO A 49 8.68 5.49 12.87
C PRO A 49 9.99 6.15 13.33
N PRO A 50 10.32 7.35 12.82
CA PRO A 50 11.59 8.03 13.13
C PRO A 50 11.76 8.38 14.61
N SER A 51 10.68 8.36 15.39
CA SER A 51 10.68 8.61 16.84
C SER A 51 11.26 7.46 17.66
N ILE A 52 11.52 6.29 17.06
CA ILE A 52 12.09 5.12 17.74
C ILE A 52 13.60 5.10 17.53
N ALA A 53 14.36 4.78 18.57
CA ALA A 53 15.81 4.63 18.49
C ALA A 53 16.18 3.55 17.44
N TYR A 54 17.24 3.80 16.65
CA TYR A 54 17.68 2.95 15.53
C TYR A 54 16.72 2.87 14.34
N ALA A 55 15.76 3.80 14.22
CA ALA A 55 14.93 3.88 13.02
C ALA A 55 15.79 4.26 11.79
N GLU A 56 15.95 3.32 10.87
CA GLU A 56 16.52 3.60 9.55
C GLU A 56 15.46 4.17 8.61
N SER A 57 15.81 5.28 7.96
CA SER A 57 14.99 5.90 6.91
C SER A 57 15.54 5.52 5.54
N PHE A 58 14.68 4.98 4.69
CA PHE A 58 14.99 4.68 3.30
C PHE A 58 14.41 5.75 2.38
N LYS A 59 14.92 5.81 1.14
CA LYS A 59 14.33 6.67 0.12
C LYS A 59 12.87 6.23 -0.12
N PRO A 60 11.90 7.15 -0.06
CA PRO A 60 10.51 6.81 -0.30
C PRO A 60 10.35 6.33 -1.75
N TRP A 61 9.56 5.29 -1.94
CA TRP A 61 9.23 4.79 -3.29
C TRP A 61 8.48 5.87 -4.07
N PRO A 62 8.91 6.18 -5.30
CA PRO A 62 8.21 7.14 -6.14
C PRO A 62 6.88 6.55 -6.61
N TYR A 63 5.90 7.43 -6.85
CA TYR A 63 4.64 7.05 -7.45
C TYR A 63 4.81 6.96 -8.96
N ASP A 64 4.81 5.75 -9.50
CA ASP A 64 4.93 5.48 -10.93
C ASP A 64 3.99 4.32 -11.36
N PRO A 65 2.75 4.65 -11.73
CA PRO A 65 1.80 3.66 -12.24
C PRO A 65 2.26 2.97 -13.53
N ALA A 66 3.12 3.60 -14.34
CA ALA A 66 3.61 2.99 -15.57
C ALA A 66 4.58 1.86 -15.24
N LYS A 67 5.54 2.12 -14.36
CA LYS A 67 6.48 1.10 -13.85
C LYS A 67 5.77 -0.01 -13.07
N ALA A 68 4.73 0.33 -12.31
CA ALA A 68 3.89 -0.68 -11.65
C ALA A 68 3.27 -1.67 -12.65
N ARG A 69 2.70 -1.18 -13.76
CA ARG A 69 2.11 -2.05 -14.80
C ARG A 69 3.15 -2.90 -15.51
N GLU A 70 4.35 -2.35 -15.73
CA GLU A 70 5.47 -3.09 -16.33
C GLU A 70 5.91 -4.26 -15.42
N LEU A 71 6.11 -3.98 -14.13
CA LEU A 71 6.45 -5.02 -13.14
C LEU A 71 5.35 -6.09 -13.01
N LEU A 72 4.07 -5.71 -13.10
CA LEU A 72 2.97 -6.69 -13.13
C LEU A 72 2.99 -7.54 -14.40
N LYS A 73 3.27 -6.96 -15.57
CA LYS A 73 3.45 -7.71 -16.83
C LYS A 73 4.59 -8.72 -16.71
N GLU A 74 5.73 -8.28 -16.18
CA GLU A 74 6.88 -9.17 -15.93
C GLU A 74 6.58 -10.27 -14.90
N ALA A 75 5.69 -10.00 -13.96
CA ALA A 75 5.24 -10.98 -12.98
C ALA A 75 4.19 -11.97 -13.52
N GLY A 76 3.78 -11.83 -14.79
CA GLY A 76 2.76 -12.68 -15.43
C GLY A 76 1.32 -12.16 -15.28
N PHE A 77 1.13 -10.91 -14.85
CA PHE A 77 -0.18 -10.26 -14.67
C PHE A 77 -0.37 -9.05 -15.61
N PRO A 78 -0.39 -9.26 -16.94
CA PRO A 78 -0.45 -8.16 -17.91
C PRO A 78 -1.76 -7.36 -17.84
N ASN A 79 -2.85 -7.98 -17.38
CA ASN A 79 -4.16 -7.36 -17.20
C ASN A 79 -4.44 -7.00 -15.73
N GLY A 80 -3.44 -7.08 -14.86
CA GLY A 80 -3.62 -6.97 -13.42
C GLY A 80 -4.24 -8.22 -12.79
N PHE A 81 -4.63 -8.10 -11.53
CA PHE A 81 -5.32 -9.13 -10.76
C PHE A 81 -6.29 -8.47 -9.78
N SER A 82 -7.30 -9.22 -9.35
CA SER A 82 -8.18 -8.81 -8.25
C SER A 82 -7.67 -9.42 -6.95
N THR A 83 -7.69 -8.65 -5.87
CA THR A 83 -7.30 -9.10 -4.54
C THR A 83 -8.14 -8.41 -3.47
N THR A 84 -8.23 -9.03 -2.31
CA THR A 84 -8.98 -8.51 -1.17
C THR A 84 -8.06 -7.72 -0.25
N LEU A 85 -8.38 -6.46 -0.03
CA LEU A 85 -7.70 -5.62 0.96
C LEU A 85 -8.50 -5.61 2.25
N TRP A 86 -7.97 -6.27 3.27
CA TRP A 86 -8.56 -6.29 4.60
C TRP A 86 -8.19 -5.03 5.36
N SER A 87 -9.18 -4.36 5.96
CA SER A 87 -8.94 -3.24 6.87
C SER A 87 -9.89 -3.34 8.06
N SER A 88 -9.35 -3.10 9.26
CA SER A 88 -10.15 -3.07 10.48
C SER A 88 -11.14 -1.91 10.41
N HIS A 89 -12.42 -2.21 10.68
CA HIS A 89 -13.52 -1.25 10.64
C HIS A 89 -13.26 -0.08 11.61
N ASN A 90 -13.22 1.14 11.09
CA ASN A 90 -13.05 2.36 11.87
C ASN A 90 -13.72 3.55 11.19
N HIS A 91 -13.98 4.62 11.94
CA HIS A 91 -14.59 5.84 11.38
C HIS A 91 -13.58 6.80 10.76
N SER A 92 -12.33 6.37 10.50
CA SER A 92 -11.29 7.29 9.99
C SER A 92 -11.43 7.54 8.49
N THR A 93 -11.15 8.77 8.06
CA THR A 93 -11.16 9.16 6.62
C THR A 93 -10.27 8.26 5.77
N ALA A 94 -9.21 7.70 6.36
CA ALA A 94 -8.36 6.72 5.72
C ALA A 94 -9.09 5.45 5.24
N GLN A 95 -10.10 4.95 5.97
CA GLN A 95 -10.91 3.84 5.46
C GLN A 95 -11.74 4.25 4.24
N LYS A 96 -12.29 5.47 4.25
CA LYS A 96 -13.08 5.97 3.12
C LYS A 96 -12.24 6.08 1.84
N VAL A 97 -10.98 6.51 1.95
CA VAL A 97 -10.06 6.57 0.80
C VAL A 97 -9.70 5.19 0.28
N LEU A 98 -9.48 4.21 1.17
CA LEU A 98 -9.23 2.82 0.79
C LEU A 98 -10.45 2.16 0.13
N ALA A 99 -11.67 2.51 0.56
CA ALA A 99 -12.91 1.99 -0.01
C ALA A 99 -13.27 2.62 -1.38
N VAL A 100 -12.83 3.86 -1.65
CA VAL A 100 -13.11 4.57 -2.91
C VAL A 100 -12.17 4.14 -4.05
N HIS A 101 -10.98 3.60 -3.74
CA HIS A 101 -10.20 2.89 -4.74
C HIS A 101 -10.70 1.43 -4.85
N PRO A 102 -11.07 0.93 -6.05
CA PRO A 102 -11.68 -0.38 -6.22
C PRO A 102 -10.62 -1.48 -6.05
N ALA A 103 -10.23 -1.74 -4.81
CA ALA A 103 -9.52 -2.93 -4.37
C ALA A 103 -10.35 -3.51 -3.21
N ALA A 104 -11.40 -4.22 -3.60
CA ALA A 104 -12.29 -5.06 -2.82
C ALA A 104 -12.04 -5.11 -1.30
N ALA A 105 -12.85 -4.37 -0.55
CA ALA A 105 -13.00 -4.53 0.89
C ALA A 105 -14.05 -5.61 1.17
N GLY A 106 -13.59 -6.86 1.32
CA GLY A 106 -14.36 -7.92 1.98
C GLY A 106 -14.12 -7.82 3.48
N ALA A 107 -15.14 -7.43 4.23
CA ALA A 107 -15.10 -7.40 5.69
C ALA A 107 -15.23 -8.83 6.23
N GLY A 108 -14.27 -9.23 7.06
CA GLY A 108 -14.40 -10.35 7.98
C GLY A 108 -13.43 -10.10 9.13
N GLY A 109 -14.01 -9.91 10.30
CA GLY A 109 -13.26 -9.93 11.54
C GLY A 109 -13.11 -11.37 12.02
N ASP A 110 -11.93 -11.66 12.53
CA ASP A 110 -11.73 -12.42 13.76
C ASP A 110 -10.84 -11.56 14.67
#